data_AF-A0A8R2QVS9-F1
#
_entry.id   AF-A0A8R2QVS9-F1
#
_cell.length_a   1.000
_cell.length_b   1.000
_cell.length_c   1.000
_cell.angle_alpha   90.00
_cell.angle_beta   90.00
_cell.angle_gamma   90.00
#
_symmetry.space_group_name_H-M   'P 1'
#
loop_
_entity.id
_entity.type
_entity.pdbx_description
1 polymer ?
#
loop_
_entity_poly.entity_id
_entity_poly.type
_entity_poly.pdbx_seq_one_letter_code
_entity_poly.pdbx_strand_id
1 'polypeptide(L)'
;MRTCQSHLFSVETECEYINSEVFIILLPALEETLRKAKIWEALVRQKCFFNGIDHIAQVLWNNNPRYPGRKFQSPHIFNMPWAREHLKNNPRPYYPKSWLWPEEYAATLIQKTVRQYFVQRQDDVQEMRDFWRKLKLEQSIPELDTNPFLSRRFASTSNFQKN
;
A
#
# COMPACT_ATOMS: atom_id res chain seq x y z
N MET A 1 -61.34 -14.60 32.22
CA MET A 1 -61.08 -15.04 30.83
C MET A 1 -59.93 -14.20 30.29
N ARG A 2 -58.72 -14.78 30.19
CA ARG A 2 -57.56 -14.09 29.61
C ARG A 2 -57.57 -14.38 28.11
N THR A 3 -57.72 -13.34 27.30
CA THR A 3 -57.54 -13.41 25.85
C THR A 3 -56.04 -13.51 25.57
N CYS A 4 -55.59 -14.69 25.15
CA CYS A 4 -54.26 -14.85 24.56
C CYS A 4 -54.24 -14.06 23.24
N GLN A 5 -53.59 -12.89 23.24
CA GLN A 5 -53.14 -12.28 22.00
C GLN A 5 -52.10 -13.21 21.37
N SER A 6 -52.53 -13.97 20.36
CA SER A 6 -51.65 -14.61 19.40
C SER A 6 -50.85 -13.51 18.69
N HIS A 7 -49.63 -13.24 19.17
CA HIS A 7 -48.62 -12.58 18.34
C HIS A 7 -48.32 -13.54 17.19
N LEU A 8 -48.99 -13.30 16.06
CA LEU A 8 -48.63 -13.87 14.78
C LEU A 8 -47.25 -13.29 14.42
N PHE A 9 -46.20 -14.05 14.72
CA PHE A 9 -44.92 -13.90 14.03
C PHE A 9 -45.20 -14.19 12.55
N SER A 10 -45.44 -13.15 11.78
CA SER A 10 -45.39 -13.24 10.32
C SER A 10 -43.98 -13.71 9.99
N VAL A 11 -43.86 -14.85 9.32
CA VAL A 11 -42.59 -15.26 8.73
C VAL A 11 -42.32 -14.21 7.66
N GLU A 12 -41.43 -13.26 7.95
CA GLU A 12 -41.00 -12.28 6.95
C GLU A 12 -40.55 -13.06 5.72
N THR A 13 -41.11 -12.69 4.57
CA THR A 13 -40.61 -13.21 3.31
C THR A 13 -39.15 -12.81 3.16
N GLU A 14 -38.36 -13.61 2.46
CA GLU A 14 -36.93 -13.32 2.24
C GLU A 14 -36.70 -11.89 1.69
N CYS A 15 -37.64 -11.41 0.87
CA CYS A 15 -37.65 -10.05 0.34
C CYS A 15 -37.90 -8.98 1.41
N GLU A 16 -38.81 -9.21 2.35
CA GLU A 16 -39.09 -8.29 3.45
C GLU A 16 -37.84 -8.13 4.33
N TYR A 17 -37.21 -9.24 4.71
CA TYR A 17 -35.97 -9.22 5.49
C TYR A 17 -34.83 -8.46 4.78
N ILE A 18 -34.62 -8.69 3.48
CA ILE A 18 -33.58 -7.95 2.73
C ILE A 18 -33.88 -6.45 2.72
N ASN A 19 -35.15 -6.06 2.52
CA ASN A 19 -35.54 -4.66 2.50
C ASN A 19 -35.40 -3.99 3.87
N SER A 20 -35.81 -4.66 4.95
CA SER A 20 -35.82 -4.10 6.31
C SER A 20 -34.45 -4.12 6.98
N GLU A 21 -33.64 -5.17 6.78
CA GLU A 21 -32.39 -5.36 7.53
C GLU A 21 -31.13 -5.09 6.70
N VAL A 22 -31.13 -5.46 5.41
CA VAL A 22 -29.91 -5.40 4.58
C VAL A 22 -29.82 -4.07 3.83
N PHE A 23 -30.87 -3.68 3.11
CA PHE A 23 -30.84 -2.50 2.25
C PHE A 23 -30.71 -1.18 3.02
N ILE A 24 -31.22 -1.11 4.25
CA ILE A 24 -31.04 0.07 5.10
C ILE A 24 -29.55 0.38 5.37
N ILE A 25 -28.67 -0.63 5.37
CA ILE A 25 -27.22 -0.47 5.55
C ILE A 25 -26.52 -0.39 4.20
N LEU A 26 -26.93 -1.23 3.25
CA LEU A 26 -26.25 -1.40 1.96
C LEU A 26 -26.46 -0.20 1.02
N LEU A 27 -27.67 0.34 0.91
CA LEU A 27 -27.97 1.42 -0.03
C LEU A 27 -27.16 2.70 0.27
N PRO A 28 -27.07 3.19 1.53
CA PRO A 28 -26.21 4.34 1.85
C PRO A 28 -24.73 4.06 1.55
N ALA A 29 -24.26 2.83 1.80
CA ALA A 29 -22.88 2.45 1.52
C ALA A 29 -22.56 2.40 0.01
N LEU A 30 -23.52 1.94 -0.80
CA LEU A 30 -23.42 1.96 -2.26
C LEU A 30 -23.41 3.40 -2.78
N GLU A 31 -24.31 4.25 -2.29
CA GLU A 31 -24.38 5.66 -2.70
C GLU A 31 -23.07 6.41 -2.40
N GLU A 32 -22.54 6.24 -1.17
CA GLU A 32 -21.24 6.81 -0.78
C GLU A 32 -20.12 6.29 -1.70
N THR A 33 -20.12 4.99 -2.00
CA THR A 33 -19.12 4.37 -2.89
C THR A 33 -19.20 4.92 -4.31
N LEU A 34 -20.41 5.14 -4.85
CA LEU A 34 -20.60 5.75 -6.16
C LEU A 34 -20.17 7.22 -6.18
N ARG A 35 -20.48 7.99 -5.13
CA ARG A 35 -19.98 9.37 -4.99
C ARG A 35 -18.45 9.40 -4.97
N LYS A 36 -17.81 8.47 -4.25
CA LYS A 36 -16.35 8.36 -4.21
C LYS A 36 -15.77 7.91 -5.56
N ALA A 37 -16.42 6.97 -6.25
CA ALA A 37 -16.03 6.54 -7.59
C ALA A 37 -16.05 7.69 -8.59
N LYS A 38 -17.05 8.59 -8.50
CA LYS A 38 -17.12 9.81 -9.32
C LYS A 38 -15.96 10.76 -9.04
N ILE A 39 -15.61 11.00 -7.77
CA ILE A 39 -14.48 11.85 -7.37
C ILE A 39 -13.16 11.33 -7.94
N TRP A 40 -12.97 10.00 -7.97
CA TRP A 40 -11.77 9.37 -8.52
C TRP A 40 -11.83 9.08 -10.03
N GLU A 41 -12.87 9.56 -10.72
CA GLU A 41 -13.12 9.27 -12.14
C GLU A 41 -13.12 7.76 -12.49
N ALA A 42 -13.41 6.90 -11.52
CA ALA A 42 -13.34 5.44 -11.65
C ALA A 42 -14.40 4.87 -12.61
N LEU A 43 -15.45 5.64 -12.88
CA LEU A 43 -16.51 5.29 -13.85
C LEU A 43 -16.10 5.58 -15.30
N VAL A 44 -15.07 6.40 -15.50
CA VAL A 44 -14.56 6.81 -16.82
C VAL A 44 -13.22 6.13 -17.10
N ARG A 45 -12.33 6.09 -16.10
CA ARG A 45 -11.00 5.46 -16.20
C ARG A 45 -11.08 3.99 -15.78
N GLN A 46 -10.90 3.07 -16.74
CA GLN A 46 -10.96 1.62 -16.49
C GLN A 46 -9.93 1.14 -15.44
N LYS A 47 -8.78 1.81 -15.34
CA LYS A 47 -7.67 1.46 -14.44
C LYS A 47 -7.35 2.68 -13.58
N CYS A 48 -7.77 2.65 -12.33
CA CYS A 48 -7.54 3.72 -11.36
C CYS A 48 -7.23 3.15 -9.98
N PHE A 49 -6.75 4.01 -9.09
CA PHE A 49 -6.38 3.64 -7.73
C PHE A 49 -7.58 3.18 -6.89
N PHE A 50 -8.77 3.70 -7.23
CA PHE A 50 -9.98 3.44 -6.47
C PHE A 50 -10.53 2.03 -6.74
N ASN A 51 -10.67 1.24 -5.68
CA ASN A 51 -11.35 -0.05 -5.71
C ASN A 51 -12.70 0.06 -4.98
N GLY A 52 -13.80 -0.09 -5.74
CA GLY A 52 -15.16 0.04 -5.20
C GLY A 52 -15.52 -1.05 -4.18
N ILE A 53 -15.01 -2.28 -4.36
CA ILE A 53 -15.25 -3.40 -3.42
C ILE A 53 -14.54 -3.12 -2.10
N ASP A 54 -13.31 -2.63 -2.15
CA ASP A 54 -12.55 -2.27 -0.96
C ASP A 54 -13.23 -1.14 -0.19
N HIS A 55 -13.68 -0.13 -0.93
CA HIS A 55 -14.35 1.03 -0.36
C HIS A 55 -15.67 0.65 0.31
N ILE A 56 -16.54 -0.10 -0.37
CA ILE A 56 -17.83 -0.49 0.23
C ILE A 56 -17.64 -1.40 1.44
N ALA A 57 -16.69 -2.33 1.39
CA ALA A 57 -16.35 -3.18 2.54
C ALA A 57 -15.88 -2.34 3.73
N GLN A 58 -15.07 -1.30 3.48
CA GLN A 58 -14.65 -0.36 4.52
C GLN A 58 -15.83 0.41 5.12
N VAL A 59 -16.73 0.95 4.28
CA VAL A 59 -17.90 1.70 4.73
C VAL A 59 -18.82 0.83 5.57
N LEU A 60 -19.10 -0.40 5.13
CA LEU A 60 -19.94 -1.35 5.86
C LEU A 60 -19.31 -1.76 7.20
N TRP A 61 -18.00 -2.01 7.23
CA TRP A 61 -17.30 -2.38 8.46
C TRP A 61 -17.30 -1.24 9.50
N ASN A 62 -17.03 -0.01 9.05
CA ASN A 62 -16.92 1.16 9.92
C ASN A 62 -18.28 1.61 10.44
N ASN A 63 -19.34 1.44 9.65
CA ASN A 63 -20.72 1.82 10.03
C ASN A 63 -21.55 0.65 10.58
N ASN A 64 -20.92 -0.44 11.02
CA ASN A 64 -21.65 -1.58 11.56
C ASN A 64 -22.38 -1.20 12.87
N PRO A 65 -23.73 -1.26 12.91
CA PRO A 65 -24.51 -0.89 14.11
C PRO A 65 -24.19 -1.73 15.34
N ARG A 66 -23.71 -2.97 15.16
CA ARG A 66 -23.30 -3.86 16.26
C ARG A 66 -21.98 -3.43 16.92
N TYR A 67 -21.20 -2.59 16.26
CA TYR A 67 -19.90 -2.12 16.73
C TYR A 67 -19.74 -0.60 16.52
N PRO A 68 -20.54 0.23 17.21
CA PRO A 68 -20.58 1.69 16.97
C PRO A 68 -19.23 2.38 17.22
N GLY A 69 -18.38 1.80 18.07
CA GLY A 69 -17.01 2.27 18.34
C GLY A 69 -16.11 2.35 17.09
N ARG A 70 -16.40 1.54 16.04
CA ARG A 70 -15.60 1.51 14.81
C ARG A 70 -15.72 2.79 14.00
N LYS A 71 -16.87 3.46 14.08
CA LYS A 71 -17.12 4.71 13.36
C LYS A 71 -16.15 5.82 13.77
N PHE A 72 -15.72 5.84 15.05
CA PHE A 72 -14.78 6.83 15.57
C PHE A 72 -13.33 6.55 15.16
N GLN A 73 -12.95 5.28 15.04
CA GLN A 73 -11.59 4.90 14.63
C GLN A 73 -11.42 4.97 13.10
N SER A 74 -12.48 4.67 12.35
CA SER A 74 -12.54 4.65 10.88
C SER A 74 -11.26 4.11 10.21
N PRO A 75 -10.81 2.89 10.56
CA PRO A 75 -9.61 2.33 9.96
C PRO A 75 -9.78 2.12 8.47
N HIS A 76 -8.69 2.34 7.72
CA HIS A 76 -8.60 1.93 6.32
C HIS A 76 -8.71 0.39 6.21
N ILE A 77 -9.26 -0.14 5.12
CA ILE A 77 -9.50 -1.59 4.96
C ILE A 77 -8.25 -2.46 5.19
N PHE A 78 -7.08 -2.03 4.71
CA PHE A 78 -5.81 -2.73 4.94
C PHE A 78 -5.36 -2.80 6.40
N ASN A 79 -5.97 -2.00 7.29
CA ASN A 79 -5.72 -2.01 8.73
C ASN A 79 -6.74 -2.84 9.51
N MET A 80 -7.78 -3.37 8.85
CA MET A 80 -8.78 -4.20 9.51
C MET A 80 -8.20 -5.59 9.83
N PRO A 81 -8.50 -6.17 11.01
CA PRO A 81 -7.93 -7.46 11.41
C PRO A 81 -8.19 -8.58 10.39
N TRP A 82 -9.44 -8.71 9.94
CA TRP A 82 -9.85 -9.74 8.99
C TRP A 82 -9.17 -9.58 7.63
N ALA A 83 -9.01 -8.34 7.16
CA ALA A 83 -8.38 -8.06 5.88
C ALA A 83 -6.89 -8.37 5.93
N ARG A 84 -6.21 -8.01 7.03
CA ARG A 84 -4.79 -8.29 7.23
C ARG A 84 -4.51 -9.79 7.32
N GLU A 85 -5.36 -10.54 8.01
CA GLU A 85 -5.27 -11.99 8.10
C GLU A 85 -5.48 -12.65 6.74
N HIS A 86 -6.50 -12.21 5.99
CA HIS A 86 -6.75 -12.72 4.65
C HIS A 86 -5.58 -12.44 3.68
N LEU A 87 -5.03 -11.22 3.71
CA LEU A 87 -3.94 -10.80 2.83
C LEU A 87 -2.59 -11.45 3.14
N LYS A 88 -2.40 -12.00 4.35
CA LYS A 88 -1.22 -12.82 4.66
C LYS A 88 -1.19 -14.09 3.83
N ASN A 89 -2.34 -14.74 3.68
CA ASN A 89 -2.46 -16.00 2.95
C ASN A 89 -2.73 -15.77 1.46
N ASN A 90 -3.34 -14.63 1.11
CA ASN A 90 -3.74 -14.27 -0.25
C ASN A 90 -3.24 -12.86 -0.58
N PRO A 91 -1.93 -12.69 -0.84
CA PRO A 91 -1.38 -11.38 -1.19
C PRO A 91 -2.02 -10.87 -2.48
N ARG A 92 -2.30 -9.57 -2.54
CA ARG A 92 -2.80 -8.94 -3.76
C ARG A 92 -1.72 -9.00 -4.86
N PRO A 93 -2.14 -9.12 -6.13
CA PRO A 93 -1.19 -9.04 -7.24
C PRO A 93 -0.51 -7.66 -7.26
N TYR A 94 0.71 -7.63 -7.80
CA TYR A 94 1.42 -6.38 -8.02
C TYR A 94 0.74 -5.57 -9.12
N TYR A 95 0.25 -4.39 -8.77
CA TYR A 95 -0.32 -3.46 -9.73
C TYR A 95 0.75 -2.48 -10.24
N PRO A 96 0.69 -2.07 -11.53
CA PRO A 96 1.52 -1.00 -12.05
C PRO A 96 1.34 0.30 -11.24
N LYS A 97 2.41 1.04 -11.01
CA LYS A 97 2.38 2.33 -10.30
C LYS A 97 1.43 3.35 -10.93
N SER A 98 1.28 3.30 -12.26
CA SER A 98 0.34 4.13 -13.01
C SER A 98 -1.12 3.87 -12.64
N TRP A 99 -1.45 2.70 -12.09
CA TRP A 99 -2.80 2.41 -11.59
C TRP A 99 -2.96 2.87 -10.15
N LEU A 100 -1.88 2.85 -9.37
CA LEU A 100 -1.92 3.11 -7.94
C LEU A 100 -1.74 4.59 -7.57
N TRP A 101 -1.13 5.39 -8.44
CA TRP A 101 -0.81 6.78 -8.11
C TRP A 101 -1.85 7.75 -8.65
N PRO A 102 -2.38 8.65 -7.80
CA PRO A 102 -3.07 9.84 -8.27
C PRO A 102 -2.16 10.64 -9.20
N GLU A 103 -2.76 11.33 -10.16
CA GLU A 103 -2.05 12.09 -11.19
C GLU A 103 -1.10 13.13 -10.59
N GLU A 104 -1.57 13.90 -9.60
CA GLU A 104 -0.78 14.92 -8.89
C GLU A 104 0.43 14.32 -8.17
N TYR A 105 0.24 13.16 -7.54
CA TYR A 105 1.31 12.46 -6.83
C TYR A 105 2.35 11.90 -7.80
N ALA A 106 1.89 11.28 -8.90
CA ALA A 106 2.76 10.81 -9.97
C ALA A 106 3.56 11.95 -10.59
N ALA A 107 2.92 13.08 -10.90
CA ALA A 107 3.57 14.27 -11.43
C ALA A 107 4.64 14.80 -10.47
N THR A 108 4.33 14.90 -9.19
CA THR A 108 5.28 15.33 -8.15
C THR A 108 6.50 14.41 -8.09
N LEU A 109 6.28 13.09 -8.10
CA LEU A 109 7.38 12.12 -8.09
C LEU A 109 8.24 12.21 -9.34
N ILE A 110 7.63 12.29 -10.53
CA ILE A 110 8.36 12.42 -11.79
C ILE A 110 9.19 13.71 -11.79
N GLN A 111 8.58 14.85 -11.43
CA GLN A 111 9.27 16.13 -11.36
C GLN A 111 10.44 16.10 -10.36
N LYS A 112 10.23 15.53 -9.17
CA LYS A 112 11.28 15.36 -8.16
C LYS A 112 12.44 14.54 -8.72
N THR A 113 12.16 13.39 -9.32
CA THR A 113 13.18 12.50 -9.89
C THR A 113 13.93 13.16 -11.03
N VAL A 114 13.24 13.88 -11.92
CA VAL A 114 13.85 14.59 -13.05
C VAL A 114 14.74 15.73 -12.56
N ARG A 115 14.28 16.55 -11.60
CA ARG A 115 15.10 17.61 -10.98
C ARG A 115 16.34 17.04 -10.33
N GLN A 116 16.19 15.96 -9.58
CA GLN A 116 17.32 15.25 -8.97
C GLN A 116 18.30 14.75 -10.03
N TYR A 117 17.81 14.15 -11.12
CA TYR A 117 18.64 13.67 -12.23
C TYR A 117 19.45 14.80 -12.86
N PHE A 118 18.85 15.96 -13.11
CA PHE A 118 19.57 17.11 -13.67
C PHE A 118 20.69 17.61 -12.76
N VAL A 119 20.43 17.73 -11.45
CA VAL A 119 21.47 18.11 -10.48
C VAL A 119 22.57 17.04 -10.43
N GLN A 120 22.18 15.77 -10.43
CA GLN A 120 23.16 14.67 -10.44
C GLN A 120 24.01 14.65 -11.70
N ARG A 121 23.56 15.20 -12.83
CA ARG A 121 24.36 15.25 -14.05
C ARG A 121 25.41 16.35 -14.07
N GLN A 122 25.38 17.30 -13.13
CA GLN A 122 26.37 18.36 -13.09
C GLN A 122 27.74 17.79 -12.72
N ASP A 123 28.78 18.24 -13.41
CA ASP A 123 30.13 17.66 -13.32
C ASP A 123 30.71 17.81 -11.90
N ASP A 124 30.49 18.96 -11.26
CA ASP A 124 30.87 19.24 -9.87
C ASP A 124 30.20 18.26 -8.87
N VAL A 125 28.92 17.97 -9.08
CA VAL A 125 28.17 17.00 -8.26
C VAL A 125 28.67 15.58 -8.50
N GLN A 126 29.01 15.21 -9.73
CA GLN A 126 29.60 13.90 -10.03
C GLN A 126 31.00 13.75 -9.44
N GLU A 127 31.85 14.76 -9.58
CA GLU A 127 33.19 14.77 -8.99
C GLU A 127 33.12 14.60 -7.47
N MET A 128 32.24 15.35 -6.79
CA MET A 128 32.02 15.21 -5.35
C MET A 128 31.54 13.80 -4.99
N ARG A 129 30.60 13.22 -5.75
CA ARG A 129 30.10 11.86 -5.52
C ARG A 129 31.19 10.81 -5.68
N ASP A 130 32.05 10.99 -6.67
CA ASP A 130 33.17 10.10 -6.94
C ASP A 130 34.25 10.22 -5.87
N PHE A 131 34.54 11.43 -5.39
CA PHE A 131 35.41 11.68 -4.24
C PHE A 131 34.93 10.90 -3.01
N TRP A 132 33.66 11.06 -2.62
CA TRP A 132 33.09 10.33 -1.48
C TRP A 132 33.06 8.82 -1.69
N ARG A 133 32.90 8.34 -2.93
CA ARG A 133 32.96 6.91 -3.25
C ARG A 133 34.37 6.35 -3.06
N LYS A 134 35.40 7.06 -3.53
CA LYS A 134 36.81 6.69 -3.36
C LYS A 134 37.22 6.69 -1.89
N LEU A 135 36.85 7.73 -1.14
CA LEU A 135 37.18 7.83 0.28
C LEU A 135 36.55 6.70 1.11
N LYS A 136 35.31 6.29 0.80
CA LYS A 136 34.69 5.10 1.41
C LYS A 136 35.40 3.80 1.05
N LEU A 137 35.83 3.67 -0.21
CA LEU A 137 36.60 2.50 -0.66
C LEU A 137 37.92 2.42 0.11
N GLU A 138 38.67 3.51 0.22
CA GLU A 138 39.92 3.59 0.97
C GLU A 138 39.73 3.23 2.45
N GLN A 139 38.67 3.74 3.09
CA GLN A 139 38.34 3.37 4.48
C GLN A 139 37.97 1.89 4.65
N SER A 140 37.44 1.25 3.60
CA SER A 140 37.08 -0.17 3.62
C SER A 140 38.25 -1.10 3.34
N ILE A 141 39.37 -0.58 2.83
CA ILE A 141 40.61 -1.32 2.69
C ILE A 141 41.22 -1.45 4.08
N PRO A 142 41.36 -2.65 4.65
CA PRO A 142 42.08 -2.83 5.91
C PRO A 142 43.50 -2.31 5.69
N GLU A 143 43.99 -1.44 6.57
CA GLU A 143 45.38 -0.97 6.55
C GLU A 143 46.31 -2.18 6.40
N LEU A 144 47.01 -2.29 5.27
CA LEU A 144 47.90 -3.42 4.99
C LEU A 144 49.02 -3.51 6.05
N ASP A 145 49.33 -2.38 6.68
CA ASP A 145 50.36 -2.24 7.70
C ASP A 145 49.93 -2.72 9.10
N THR A 146 48.64 -2.95 9.36
CA THR A 146 48.18 -3.48 10.66
C THR A 146 47.98 -4.99 10.69
N ASN A 147 48.16 -5.70 9.57
CA ASN A 147 48.00 -7.16 9.56
C ASN A 147 49.12 -7.90 8.80
N PRO A 148 50.20 -8.32 9.49
CA PRO A 148 51.34 -9.02 8.88
C PRO A 148 51.00 -10.37 8.24
N PHE A 149 49.77 -10.88 8.41
CA PHE A 149 49.27 -12.10 7.76
C PHE A 149 48.67 -11.83 6.37
N LEU A 150 48.17 -10.61 6.10
CA LEU A 150 47.59 -10.26 4.80
C LEU A 150 48.69 -9.92 3.78
N SER A 151 49.70 -9.14 4.16
CA SER A 151 50.84 -8.80 3.30
C SER A 151 51.58 -10.04 2.74
N ARG A 152 51.77 -11.06 3.58
CA ARG A 152 52.43 -12.32 3.22
C ARG A 152 51.61 -13.18 2.23
N ARG A 153 50.27 -13.09 2.28
CA ARG A 153 49.34 -13.84 1.42
C ARG A 153 49.17 -13.21 0.04
N PHE A 154 49.33 -11.89 -0.09
CA PHE A 154 49.31 -11.18 -1.38
C PHE A 154 50.68 -11.23 -2.10
N ALA A 155 51.79 -11.30 -1.35
CA ALA A 155 53.13 -11.47 -1.94
C ALA A 155 53.38 -12.89 -2.52
N SER A 156 52.64 -13.90 -2.04
CA SER A 156 52.75 -15.27 -2.56
C SER A 156 51.88 -15.51 -3.81
N THR A 157 50.84 -14.71 -4.05
CA THR A 157 49.94 -14.84 -5.20
C THR A 157 50.44 -14.13 -6.47
N SER A 158 51.30 -13.12 -6.34
CA SER A 158 51.90 -12.40 -7.48
C SER A 158 52.92 -13.22 -8.30
N ASN A 159 53.34 -14.38 -7.81
CA ASN A 159 54.24 -15.30 -8.53
C ASN A 159 53.51 -16.28 -9.48
N PHE A 160 52.17 -16.21 -9.61
CA PHE A 160 51.39 -17.19 -10.38
C PHE A 160 50.81 -16.69 -11.73
N GLN A 161 51.22 -15.50 -12.20
CA GLN A 161 50.85 -15.01 -13.53
C GLN A 161 52.08 -14.63 -14.35
N LYS A 162 52.84 -15.64 -14.74
CA LYS A 162 53.63 -15.62 -15.99
C LYS A 162 53.42 -16.96 -16.67
N ASN A 163 52.52 -16.97 -17.65
CA ASN A 163 52.51 -17.83 -18.84
C ASN A 163 51.70 -17.10 -19.90
#